data_AF-A0A3N6M7H2-F1
#
_entry.id   AF-A0A3N6M7H2-F1
#
_cell.length_a   1.000
_cell.length_b   1.000
_cell.length_c   1.000
_cell.angle_alpha   90.00
_cell.angle_beta   90.00
_cell.angle_gamma   90.00
#
_symmetry.space_group_name_H-M   'P 1'
#
loop_
_entity.id
_entity.type
_entity.pdbx_description
1 polymer ?
#
loop_
_entity_poly.entity_id
_entity_poly.type
_entity_poly.pdbx_seq_one_letter_code
_entity_poly.pdbx_strand_id
1 'polypeptide(L)'
;MVEYYDWILVAIAAALASGFVVGLATAVPMEMAMAGSVLVATPFVYDAIFRNPPIPENDTRRTVAAIVWHVLLVWVLLVAIL
;
A
#
# COMPACT_ATOMS: atom_id res chain seq x y z
N MET A 1 -0.66 -11.59 22.24
CA MET A 1 -1.84 -10.73 22.00
C MET A 1 -1.60 -10.11 20.63
N VAL A 2 -2.58 -10.05 19.72
CA VAL A 2 -2.29 -9.55 18.36
C VAL A 2 -2.22 -8.03 18.43
N GLU A 3 -1.04 -7.46 18.20
CA GLU A 3 -0.85 -6.02 18.26
C GLU A 3 -1.32 -5.30 16.98
N TYR A 4 -1.46 -3.98 17.04
CA TYR A 4 -1.90 -3.15 15.91
C TYR A 4 -1.06 -3.39 14.63
N TYR A 5 0.26 -3.50 14.77
CA TYR A 5 1.15 -3.75 13.62
C TYR A 5 0.97 -5.16 13.04
N ASP A 6 0.61 -6.16 13.84
CA ASP A 6 0.31 -7.49 13.33
C ASP A 6 -0.92 -7.45 12.42
N TRP A 7 -1.95 -6.70 12.82
CA TRP A 7 -3.14 -6.49 11.98
C TRP A 7 -2.82 -5.76 10.69
N ILE A 8 -1.94 -4.76 10.72
CA ILE A 8 -1.48 -4.10 9.49
C ILE A 8 -0.72 -5.07 8.58
N LEU A 9 0.19 -5.88 9.13
CA LEU A 9 0.92 -6.87 8.35
C LEU A 9 -0.01 -7.88 7.68
N VAL A 10 -1.01 -8.37 8.43
CA VAL A 10 -2.05 -9.26 7.89
C VAL A 10 -2.85 -8.56 6.80
N ALA A 11 -3.24 -7.30 6.99
CA ALA A 11 -3.99 -6.53 5.99
C ALA A 11 -3.18 -6.34 4.69
N ILE A 12 -1.89 -6.02 4.79
CA ILE A 12 -0.99 -5.90 3.63
C ILE A 12 -0.86 -7.24 2.91
N ALA A 13 -0.60 -8.33 3.66
CA ALA A 13 -0.47 -9.66 3.08
C ALA A 13 -1.77 -10.10 2.40
N ALA A 14 -2.92 -9.85 3.01
CA ALA A 14 -4.23 -10.15 2.45
C ALA A 14 -4.52 -9.32 1.20
N ALA A 15 -4.21 -8.02 1.22
CA ALA A 15 -4.35 -7.14 0.07
C ALA A 15 -3.52 -7.67 -1.11
N LEU A 16 -2.24 -7.98 -0.92
CA LEU A 16 -1.38 -8.50 -1.98
C LEU A 16 -1.84 -9.88 -2.48
N ALA A 17 -2.20 -10.79 -1.56
CA ALA A 17 -2.72 -12.11 -1.91
C ALA A 17 -4.01 -12.03 -2.73
N SER A 18 -4.84 -11.00 -2.52
CA SER A 18 -6.05 -10.79 -3.30
C SER A 18 -5.76 -10.61 -4.79
N GLY A 19 -4.64 -9.97 -5.17
CA GLY A 19 -4.25 -9.82 -6.57
C GLY A 19 -3.97 -11.14 -7.25
N PHE A 20 -3.26 -12.04 -6.56
CA PHE A 20 -3.01 -13.40 -7.04
C PHE A 20 -4.30 -14.21 -7.20
N VAL A 21 -5.19 -14.14 -6.20
CA VAL A 21 -6.50 -14.82 -6.24
C VAL A 21 -7.33 -14.29 -7.40
N VAL A 22 -7.39 -12.97 -7.61
CA VAL A 22 -8.13 -12.35 -8.71
C VAL A 22 -7.55 -12.76 -10.07
N GLY A 23 -6.22 -12.74 -10.23
CA GLY A 23 -5.57 -13.12 -11.48
C GLY A 23 -5.75 -14.61 -11.85
N LEU A 24 -5.95 -15.48 -10.86
CA LEU A 24 -6.27 -16.91 -11.11
C LEU A 24 -7.77 -17.17 -11.30
N ALA A 25 -8.63 -16.46 -10.58
CA ALA A 25 -10.06 -16.73 -10.54
C ALA A 25 -10.87 -15.95 -11.60
N THR A 26 -10.27 -14.97 -12.26
CA THR A 26 -10.95 -14.08 -13.21
C THR A 26 -10.19 -13.97 -14.53
N ALA A 27 -10.79 -13.29 -15.52
CA ALA A 27 -10.14 -12.99 -16.80
C ALA A 27 -9.19 -11.77 -16.75
N VAL A 28 -8.97 -11.17 -15.56
CA VAL A 28 -8.05 -10.04 -15.40
C VAL A 28 -6.61 -10.54 -15.58
N PRO A 29 -5.79 -9.90 -16.44
CA PRO A 29 -4.38 -10.27 -16.58
C PRO A 29 -3.65 -10.27 -15.24
N MET A 30 -2.77 -11.25 -15.02
CA MET A 30 -2.06 -11.41 -13.75
C MET A 30 -1.29 -10.14 -13.38
N GLU A 31 -0.64 -9.46 -14.33
CA GLU A 31 0.09 -8.23 -14.05
C GLU A 31 -0.84 -7.11 -13.54
N MET A 32 -2.03 -6.98 -14.13
CA MET A 32 -3.00 -5.95 -13.76
C MET A 32 -3.64 -6.25 -12.40
N ALA A 33 -3.97 -7.51 -12.12
CA ALA A 33 -4.52 -7.92 -10.82
C ALA A 33 -3.50 -7.69 -9.69
N MET A 34 -2.23 -8.04 -9.92
CA MET A 34 -1.14 -7.78 -8.99
C MET A 34 -0.91 -6.28 -8.79
N ALA A 35 -0.84 -5.50 -9.87
CA ALA A 35 -0.66 -4.04 -9.78
C ALA A 35 -1.80 -3.38 -8.98
N GLY A 36 -3.06 -3.76 -9.23
CA GLY A 36 -4.21 -3.27 -8.47
C GLY A 36 -4.12 -3.62 -6.98
N SER A 37 -3.67 -4.84 -6.64
CA SER A 37 -3.52 -5.27 -5.25
C SER A 37 -2.46 -4.48 -4.47
N VAL A 38 -1.39 -4.03 -5.14
CA VAL A 38 -0.36 -3.14 -4.56
C VAL A 38 -0.94 -1.76 -4.26
N LEU A 39 -1.82 -1.24 -5.14
CA LEU A 39 -2.53 0.01 -4.88
C LEU A 39 -3.48 -0.12 -3.68
N VAL A 40 -4.10 -1.28 -3.49
CA VAL A 40 -4.92 -1.56 -2.30
C VAL A 40 -4.08 -1.69 -1.03
N ALA A 41 -2.84 -2.18 -1.12
CA ALA A 41 -1.93 -2.31 0.02
C ALA A 41 -1.36 -0.97 0.51
N THR A 42 -1.17 -0.03 -0.42
CA THR A 42 -0.66 1.34 -0.18
C THR A 42 -1.24 2.06 1.06
N PRO A 43 -2.56 2.15 1.27
CA PRO A 43 -3.11 2.85 2.44
C PRO A 43 -2.69 2.24 3.78
N PHE A 44 -2.51 0.91 3.88
CA PHE A 44 -2.04 0.26 5.11
C PHE A 44 -0.57 0.60 5.40
N VAL A 45 0.25 0.62 4.35
CA VAL A 45 1.65 1.07 4.45
C VAL A 45 1.71 2.54 4.88
N TYR A 46 0.84 3.38 4.30
CA TYR A 46 0.75 4.78 4.67
C TYR A 46 0.37 4.97 6.15
N ASP A 47 -0.63 4.22 6.62
CA ASP A 47 -1.08 4.28 8.01
C ASP A 47 0.04 3.91 9.00
N ALA A 48 0.76 2.81 8.75
CA ALA A 48 1.84 2.35 9.61
C ALA A 48 3.08 3.26 9.61
N ILE A 49 3.45 3.82 8.46
CA ILE A 49 4.68 4.61 8.33
C ILE A 49 4.44 6.08 8.66
N PHE A 50 3.31 6.64 8.23
CA PHE A 50 3.09 8.08 8.24
C PHE A 50 1.97 8.54 9.16
N ARG A 51 1.02 7.70 9.59
CA ARG A 51 -0.05 8.14 10.49
C ARG A 51 0.22 7.71 11.93
N ASN A 52 0.58 6.45 12.12
CA ASN A 52 0.87 5.83 13.42
C ASN A 52 2.29 5.22 13.41
N PRO A 53 3.33 6.05 13.21
CA PRO A 53 4.70 5.54 13.19
C PRO A 53 5.10 4.96 14.56
N PRO A 54 5.89 3.88 14.58
CA PRO A 54 6.47 3.36 15.83
C PRO A 54 7.59 4.24 16.38
N ILE A 55 7.92 5.34 15.68
CA ILE A 55 9.00 6.27 15.98
C ILE A 55 8.45 7.68 16.27
N PRO A 56 9.17 8.52 17.06
CA PRO A 56 8.71 9.85 17.46
C PRO A 56 8.31 10.77 16.29
N GLU A 57 7.26 11.56 16.49
CA GLU A 57 6.54 12.25 15.41
C GLU A 57 7.30 13.41 14.74
N ASN A 58 8.30 14.00 15.41
CA ASN A 58 8.99 15.24 15.01
C ASN A 58 10.24 15.02 14.14
N ASP A 59 10.10 14.27 13.05
CA ASP A 59 11.18 14.09 12.06
C ASP A 59 10.83 14.77 10.73
N THR A 60 11.60 15.79 10.33
CA THR A 60 11.51 16.45 9.01
C THR A 60 11.57 15.46 7.85
N ARG A 61 12.30 14.34 8.01
CA ARG A 61 12.40 13.28 7.00
C ARG A 61 11.05 12.60 6.74
N ARG A 62 10.19 12.46 7.75
CA ARG A 62 8.83 11.90 7.60
C ARG A 62 7.98 12.78 6.71
N THR A 63 8.04 14.09 6.88
CA THR A 63 7.30 15.05 6.04
C THR A 63 7.75 14.97 4.58
N VAL A 64 9.06 14.97 4.34
CA VAL A 64 9.60 14.82 2.97
C VAL A 64 9.20 13.49 2.35
N ALA A 65 9.33 12.39 3.10
CA ALA A 65 8.93 11.06 2.63
C ALA A 65 7.42 10.97 2.34
N ALA A 66 6.57 11.61 3.14
CA ALA A 66 5.14 11.67 2.89
C ALA A 66 4.81 12.43 1.60
N ILE A 67 5.51 13.54 1.32
CA ILE A 67 5.34 14.29 0.06
C ILE A 67 5.75 13.41 -1.12
N VAL A 68 6.93 12.79 -1.07
CA VAL A 68 7.43 11.90 -2.13
C VAL A 68 6.46 10.75 -2.37
N TRP A 69 5.94 10.13 -1.30
CA TRP A 69 4.95 9.08 -1.37
C TRP A 69 3.70 9.50 -2.15
N HIS A 70 3.10 10.65 -1.80
CA HIS A 70 1.91 11.13 -2.51
C HIS A 70 2.20 11.50 -3.97
N VAL A 71 3.34 12.13 -4.26
CA VAL A 71 3.73 12.48 -5.63
C VAL A 71 3.88 11.20 -6.47
N LEU A 72 4.55 10.17 -5.95
CA LEU A 72 4.69 8.89 -6.63
C LEU A 72 3.34 8.19 -6.81
N LEU A 73 2.46 8.19 -5.80
CA LEU A 73 1.14 7.60 -5.93
C LEU A 73 0.29 8.29 -7.00
N VAL A 74 0.26 9.63 -7.00
CA VAL A 74 -0.46 10.39 -8.02
C VAL A 74 0.09 10.06 -9.41
N TRP A 75 1.42 10.03 -9.55
CA TRP A 75 2.05 9.65 -10.81
C TRP A 75 1.65 8.23 -11.27
N VAL A 76 1.71 7.24 -10.38
CA VAL A 76 1.31 5.86 -10.69
C VAL A 76 -0.16 5.78 -11.10
N LEU A 77 -1.05 6.47 -10.39
CA LEU A 77 -2.46 6.52 -10.73
C LEU A 77 -2.72 7.19 -12.08
N LEU A 78 -1.98 8.25 -12.42
CA LEU A 78 -2.06 8.89 -13.74
C LEU A 78 -1.61 7.94 -14.85
N VAL A 79 -0.46 7.27 -14.67
CA VAL A 79 0.04 6.28 -15.63
C VAL A 79 -0.91 5.10 -15.79
N ALA A 80 -1.61 4.68 -14.73
CA ALA A 80 -2.58 3.59 -14.79
C ALA A 80 -3.86 3.93 -15.59
N ILE A 81 -4.14 5.21 -15.83
CA ILE A 81 -5.38 5.69 -16.48
C ILE A 81 -5.12 6.21 -17.92
N LEU A 82 -3.87 6.50 -18.27
CA LEU A 82 -3.44 6.96 -19.61
C LEU A 82 -3.11 5.80 -20.55
#